data_AF-A0A2W2BCR8-F1
#
_entry.id   AF-A0A2W2BCR8-F1
#
_cell.length_a   1.000
_cell.length_b   1.000
_cell.length_c   1.000
_cell.angle_alpha   90.00
_cell.angle_beta   90.00
_cell.angle_gamma   90.00
#
_symmetry.space_group_name_H-M   'P 1'
#
loop_
_entity.id
_entity.type
_entity.pdbx_description
1 polymer ?
#
loop_
_entity_poly.entity_id
_entity_poly.type
_entity_poly.pdbx_seq_one_letter_code
_entity_poly.pdbx_strand_id
1 'polypeptide(L)'
;MTGDFDDELRQRLGGLSADLDGVALPGPAAARARAAQRTRHQVTSGVLAGVAAVAAGVLIVNPAPLTTTPEPAPPASRSTEAPTDPTTTPDDLSPALLTAGDVTDATGQAAAEVTQRSAVDCDPADVLARLSSPLGHAEVTYQAGDIAVRQDILRFSAAESVTGVWAEIRSCLPARGDDDGDAPFVTDDLLIDGVGDEGWLVRYYPDPDTDEGSAVTAALVRYQDVVSLTVRTEPQPDGPDADIEVPVTAARRMCDALFATSCVTDPVLRDAGPNPEETTEGPTGESTNDPGTVPGGEPTEPADPTTPAEELLELAEDPFLTDDDVAAVGTATGFVRQPELDPDAVWTPCLQNPIDSGAITAVALGYNHDLDASIVERVALMPDGESAFSYVAAHTTLPEVCGEVGEFREQTVGEPVAVDVDGADDAVAWVVESVPTAENPGSESSFAGIGIARVSNIVVVIGFSAMGDPSGGDWPGTVSGLLATALERAVG
;
A
#
# COMPACT_ATOMS: atom_id res chain seq x y z
N MET A 1 -45.31 -34.28 -29.07
CA MET A 1 -45.77 -33.16 -28.22
C MET A 1 -44.62 -32.16 -28.14
N THR A 2 -44.34 -31.46 -29.24
CA THR A 2 -43.21 -30.51 -29.37
C THR A 2 -43.65 -29.17 -29.97
N GLY A 3 -44.96 -28.98 -30.23
CA GLY A 3 -45.49 -27.74 -30.81
C GLY A 3 -45.71 -26.64 -29.77
N ASP A 4 -46.16 -27.00 -28.57
CA ASP A 4 -46.62 -26.00 -27.60
C ASP A 4 -45.49 -25.16 -27.00
N PHE A 5 -44.26 -25.71 -26.89
CA PHE A 5 -43.11 -24.98 -26.34
C PHE A 5 -42.54 -23.95 -27.32
N ASP A 6 -42.43 -24.29 -28.60
CA ASP A 6 -41.90 -23.39 -29.63
C ASP A 6 -42.83 -22.19 -29.88
N ASP A 7 -44.15 -22.40 -29.74
CA ASP A 7 -45.14 -21.34 -29.89
C ASP A 7 -45.15 -20.39 -28.68
N GLU A 8 -44.97 -20.93 -27.46
CA GLU A 8 -44.82 -20.10 -26.26
C GLU A 8 -43.52 -19.28 -26.28
N LEU A 9 -42.41 -19.85 -26.75
CA LEU A 9 -41.13 -19.15 -26.88
C LEU A 9 -41.22 -18.02 -27.91
N ARG A 10 -41.84 -18.25 -29.08
CA ARG A 10 -42.06 -17.20 -30.08
C ARG A 10 -42.95 -16.08 -29.56
N GLN A 11 -43.97 -16.42 -28.76
CA GLN A 11 -44.85 -15.42 -28.18
C GLN A 11 -44.13 -14.54 -27.14
N ARG A 12 -43.26 -15.13 -26.29
CA ARG A 12 -42.46 -14.37 -25.33
C ARG A 12 -41.41 -13.49 -25.99
N LEU A 13 -40.71 -14.00 -27.01
CA LEU A 13 -39.70 -13.21 -27.76
C LEU A 13 -40.34 -12.08 -28.57
N GLY A 14 -41.53 -12.29 -29.15
CA GLY A 14 -42.28 -11.23 -29.83
C GLY A 14 -42.77 -10.12 -28.89
N GLY A 15 -43.09 -10.46 -27.62
CA GLY A 15 -43.44 -9.48 -26.60
C GLY A 15 -42.25 -8.60 -26.19
N LEU A 16 -41.07 -9.21 -26.00
CA LEU A 16 -39.83 -8.49 -25.66
C LEU A 16 -39.36 -7.56 -26.78
N SER A 17 -39.51 -7.96 -28.04
CA SER A 17 -39.17 -7.08 -29.17
C SER A 17 -40.09 -5.87 -29.29
N ALA A 18 -41.36 -6.01 -28.89
CA ALA A 18 -42.33 -4.91 -28.95
C ALA A 18 -42.13 -3.87 -27.83
N ASP A 19 -41.62 -4.29 -26.66
CA ASP A 19 -41.31 -3.39 -25.54
C ASP A 19 -40.00 -2.59 -25.74
N LEU A 20 -39.12 -3.05 -26.64
CA LEU A 20 -37.86 -2.36 -26.96
C LEU A 20 -38.01 -1.33 -28.10
N ASP A 21 -39.10 -1.39 -28.88
CA ASP A 21 -39.45 -0.40 -29.91
C ASP A 21 -39.99 0.89 -29.25
N GLY A 22 -39.10 1.66 -28.62
CA GLY A 22 -39.45 2.96 -28.03
C GLY A 22 -38.44 3.51 -27.03
N VAL A 23 -37.52 2.68 -26.54
CA VAL A 23 -36.49 3.10 -25.58
C VAL A 23 -35.24 3.57 -26.32
N ALA A 24 -35.21 4.85 -26.69
CA ALA A 24 -33.98 5.47 -27.17
C ALA A 24 -33.03 5.70 -25.99
N LEU A 25 -32.02 4.84 -25.84
CA LEU A 25 -30.94 5.06 -24.89
C LEU A 25 -30.25 6.40 -25.20
N PRO A 26 -29.98 7.26 -24.19
CA PRO A 26 -29.30 8.54 -24.42
C PRO A 26 -27.94 8.29 -25.06
N GLY A 27 -27.73 8.85 -26.25
CA GLY A 27 -26.49 8.66 -27.00
C GLY A 27 -25.24 9.17 -26.25
N PRO A 28 -24.04 8.84 -26.74
CA PRO A 28 -22.76 9.13 -26.07
C PRO A 28 -22.51 10.62 -25.75
N ALA A 29 -23.22 11.55 -26.40
CA ALA A 29 -23.19 12.97 -26.05
C ALA A 29 -23.83 13.29 -24.69
N ALA A 30 -24.87 12.55 -24.28
CA ALA A 30 -25.50 12.70 -22.97
C ALA A 30 -24.60 12.15 -21.85
N ALA A 31 -23.83 11.09 -22.12
CA ALA A 31 -22.81 10.56 -21.21
C ALA A 31 -21.68 11.58 -21.00
N ARG A 32 -21.17 12.19 -22.08
CA ARG A 32 -20.14 13.24 -22.01
C ARG A 32 -20.62 14.50 -21.27
N ALA A 33 -21.89 14.88 -21.43
CA ALA A 33 -22.46 16.01 -20.71
C ALA A 33 -22.53 15.77 -19.20
N ARG A 34 -22.86 14.54 -18.76
CA ARG A 34 -22.85 14.18 -17.33
C ARG A 34 -21.43 14.14 -16.75
N ALA A 35 -20.46 13.63 -17.50
CA ALA A 35 -19.05 13.62 -17.08
C ALA A 35 -18.50 15.06 -16.91
N ALA A 36 -18.79 15.96 -17.85
CA ALA A 36 -18.36 17.37 -17.76
C ALA A 36 -19.05 18.17 -16.65
N GLN A 37 -20.21 17.71 -16.15
CA GLN A 37 -20.93 18.38 -15.07
C GLN A 37 -20.38 18.01 -13.69
N ARG A 38 -19.78 16.82 -13.53
CA ARG A 38 -19.11 16.40 -12.28
C ARG A 38 -17.83 17.19 -12.01
N THR A 39 -17.01 17.46 -13.02
CA THR A 39 -15.73 18.18 -12.86
C THR A 39 -15.90 19.65 -12.46
N ARG A 40 -17.02 20.30 -12.81
CA ARG A 40 -17.29 21.69 -12.39
C ARG A 40 -17.65 21.82 -10.92
N HIS A 41 -18.28 20.80 -10.33
CA HIS A 41 -18.67 20.85 -8.91
C HIS A 41 -17.50 20.56 -7.95
N GLN A 42 -16.46 19.83 -8.38
CA GLN A 42 -15.26 19.61 -7.57
C GLN A 42 -14.32 20.83 -7.51
N VAL A 43 -14.25 21.64 -8.58
CA VAL A 43 -13.35 22.81 -8.63
C VAL A 43 -13.90 24.02 -7.85
N THR A 44 -15.20 24.06 -7.54
CA THR A 44 -15.81 25.20 -6.81
C THR A 44 -15.92 25.00 -5.30
N SER A 45 -15.72 23.79 -4.77
CA SER A 45 -15.81 23.52 -3.33
C SER A 45 -14.49 23.66 -2.55
N GLY A 46 -13.34 23.78 -3.24
CA GLY A 46 -12.01 23.72 -2.60
C GLY A 46 -11.26 25.06 -2.38
N VAL A 47 -11.78 26.23 -2.74
CA VAL A 47 -10.99 27.50 -2.77
C VAL A 47 -11.50 28.60 -1.82
N LEU A 48 -12.43 28.32 -0.90
CA LEU A 48 -12.95 29.34 0.03
C LEU A 48 -12.89 28.91 1.51
N ALA A 49 -11.69 28.65 2.02
CA ALA A 49 -11.35 28.75 3.44
C ALA A 49 -9.82 28.95 3.55
N GLY A 50 -9.31 30.18 3.52
CA GLY A 50 -8.89 30.83 4.76
C GLY A 50 -7.50 31.45 4.61
N VAL A 51 -7.42 32.65 4.03
CA VAL A 51 -6.23 33.51 4.17
C VAL A 51 -6.68 34.80 4.85
N ALA A 52 -6.34 34.95 6.11
CA ALA A 52 -6.46 36.21 6.83
C ALA A 52 -5.17 36.49 7.61
N ALA A 53 -4.68 37.71 7.39
CA ALA A 53 -3.71 38.50 8.17
C ALA A 53 -2.26 38.52 7.66
N VAL A 54 -1.89 39.60 6.96
CA VAL A 54 -0.99 40.64 7.48
C VAL A 54 -1.38 41.98 6.84
N ALA A 55 -1.57 43.00 7.68
CA ALA A 55 -1.78 44.39 7.28
C ALA A 55 -0.55 45.24 7.65
N ALA A 56 -0.04 46.03 6.69
CA ALA A 56 0.63 47.33 6.82
C ALA A 56 1.02 47.78 5.40
N GLY A 57 0.72 48.96 4.85
CA GLY A 57 0.16 50.20 5.37
C GLY A 57 0.97 51.36 4.79
N VAL A 58 0.48 52.05 3.75
CA VAL A 58 0.80 53.47 3.46
C VAL A 58 -0.40 54.13 2.74
N LEU A 59 -1.00 55.09 3.44
CA LEU A 59 -1.92 56.13 2.95
C LEU A 59 -1.14 57.23 2.23
N ILE A 60 -1.60 57.72 1.06
CA ILE A 60 -1.76 59.16 0.75
C ILE A 60 -2.94 59.37 -0.23
N VAL A 61 -3.84 60.28 0.15
CA VAL A 61 -5.05 60.77 -0.55
C VAL A 61 -4.71 61.93 -1.49
N ASN A 62 -5.39 62.02 -2.66
CA ASN A 62 -5.68 63.31 -3.31
C ASN A 62 -6.87 63.19 -4.29
N PRO A 63 -7.95 64.01 -4.20
CA PRO A 63 -9.05 63.97 -5.16
C PRO A 63 -9.12 65.19 -6.11
N ALA A 64 -9.50 64.86 -7.36
CA ALA A 64 -10.14 65.66 -8.43
C ALA A 64 -9.29 66.65 -9.29
N PRO A 65 -9.71 67.00 -10.53
CA PRO A 65 -10.86 66.55 -11.33
C PRO A 65 -10.51 66.01 -12.75
N LEU A 66 -11.54 65.49 -13.42
CA LEU A 66 -11.60 65.01 -14.80
C LEU A 66 -10.94 65.94 -15.83
N THR A 67 -9.93 65.43 -16.54
CA THR A 67 -9.61 65.81 -17.92
C THR A 67 -9.12 64.59 -18.70
N THR A 68 -9.66 64.42 -19.89
CA THR A 68 -9.38 63.38 -20.90
C THR A 68 -7.88 63.15 -21.11
N THR A 69 -7.43 61.91 -20.94
CA THR A 69 -6.04 61.47 -21.22
C THR A 69 -6.08 60.29 -22.21
N PRO A 70 -5.09 60.20 -23.14
CA PRO A 70 -5.17 59.46 -24.39
C PRO A 70 -5.10 57.94 -24.20
N GLU A 71 -5.47 57.23 -25.27
CA GLU A 71 -5.34 55.78 -25.41
C GLU A 71 -3.96 55.27 -24.91
N PRO A 72 -3.92 54.39 -23.90
CA PRO A 72 -2.67 53.79 -23.47
C PRO A 72 -2.19 52.76 -24.51
N ALA A 73 -0.92 52.88 -24.88
CA ALA A 73 -0.19 51.90 -25.67
C ALA A 73 -0.34 50.47 -25.11
N PRO A 74 -0.27 49.43 -25.96
CA PRO A 74 -0.35 48.04 -25.51
C PRO A 74 0.71 47.77 -24.43
N PRO A 75 0.41 46.95 -23.40
CA PRO A 75 1.39 46.64 -22.38
C PRO A 75 2.60 45.98 -23.04
N ALA A 76 3.79 46.50 -22.72
CA ALA A 76 5.06 45.87 -23.01
C ALA A 76 5.01 44.42 -22.48
N SER A 77 5.44 43.47 -23.31
CA SER A 77 5.63 42.08 -22.93
C SER A 77 6.49 42.01 -21.68
N ARG A 78 5.85 41.82 -20.51
CA ARG A 78 6.53 41.24 -19.37
C ARG A 78 6.65 39.77 -19.70
N SER A 79 7.86 39.35 -20.06
CA SER A 79 8.24 37.94 -19.93
C SER A 79 8.09 37.60 -18.47
N THR A 80 6.95 36.99 -18.14
CA THR A 80 6.85 36.18 -16.93
C THR A 80 7.74 34.97 -17.22
N GLU A 81 8.88 34.87 -16.54
CA GLU A 81 9.54 33.57 -16.37
C GLU A 81 8.47 32.65 -15.82
N ALA A 82 8.12 31.62 -16.60
CA ALA A 82 7.26 30.56 -16.11
C ALA A 82 7.93 29.97 -14.87
N PRO A 83 7.19 29.71 -13.78
CA PRO A 83 7.70 28.84 -12.73
C PRO A 83 8.15 27.55 -13.40
N THR A 84 9.42 27.20 -13.23
CA THR A 84 9.89 25.87 -13.57
C THR A 84 9.25 24.94 -12.54
N ASP A 85 8.06 24.42 -12.83
CA ASP A 85 7.49 23.33 -12.05
C ASP A 85 8.50 22.17 -12.14
N PRO A 86 8.98 21.64 -11.00
CA PRO A 86 9.85 20.47 -11.03
C PRO A 86 9.10 19.34 -11.74
N THR A 87 9.63 18.93 -12.89
CA THR A 87 9.09 17.86 -13.72
C THR A 87 9.64 16.51 -13.22
N THR A 88 9.52 16.23 -11.93
CA THR A 88 9.69 14.86 -11.44
C THR A 88 8.36 14.18 -11.67
N THR A 89 8.28 13.34 -12.69
CA THR A 89 7.21 12.33 -12.78
C THR A 89 7.15 11.64 -11.43
N PRO A 90 5.95 11.41 -10.84
CA PRO A 90 5.83 10.81 -9.52
C PRO A 90 6.75 9.61 -9.33
N ASP A 91 6.96 8.78 -10.35
CA ASP A 91 7.67 7.50 -10.23
C ASP A 91 9.20 7.57 -10.24
N ASP A 92 9.82 8.75 -10.47
CA ASP A 92 11.29 8.84 -10.54
C ASP A 92 11.92 8.98 -9.14
N LEU A 93 12.37 7.86 -8.58
CA LEU A 93 13.07 7.80 -7.29
C LEU A 93 14.58 8.08 -7.40
N SER A 94 15.13 8.11 -8.61
CA SER A 94 16.58 8.28 -8.83
C SER A 94 17.19 9.55 -8.20
N PRO A 95 16.50 10.71 -8.18
CA PRO A 95 17.03 11.92 -7.55
C PRO A 95 17.32 11.78 -6.05
N ALA A 96 16.63 10.86 -5.38
CA ALA A 96 16.76 10.58 -3.95
C ALA A 96 17.94 9.67 -3.60
N LEU A 97 18.52 8.97 -4.59
CA LEU A 97 19.68 8.11 -4.39
C LEU A 97 20.90 8.91 -3.97
N LEU A 98 21.64 8.39 -3.00
CA LEU A 98 22.94 8.88 -2.57
C LEU A 98 23.85 9.11 -3.78
N THR A 99 24.71 10.10 -3.65
CA THR A 99 25.81 10.36 -4.59
C THR A 99 27.14 9.95 -3.98
N ALA A 100 28.16 9.83 -4.83
CA ALA A 100 29.53 9.64 -4.38
C ALA A 100 29.99 10.73 -3.40
N GLY A 101 29.50 11.97 -3.54
CA GLY A 101 29.79 13.06 -2.61
C GLY A 101 29.21 12.80 -1.22
N ASP A 102 27.95 12.37 -1.16
CA ASP A 102 27.27 12.05 0.11
C ASP A 102 27.99 10.93 0.87
N VAL A 103 28.36 9.84 0.17
CA VAL A 103 29.12 8.74 0.78
C VAL A 103 30.52 9.19 1.19
N THR A 104 31.17 10.04 0.40
CA THR A 104 32.50 10.58 0.74
C THR A 104 32.45 11.44 2.00
N ASP A 105 31.44 12.30 2.12
CA ASP A 105 31.27 13.20 3.26
C ASP A 105 30.91 12.42 4.53
N ALA A 106 30.06 11.38 4.41
CA ALA A 106 29.67 10.53 5.55
C ALA A 106 30.80 9.61 6.04
N THR A 107 31.58 9.01 5.12
CA THR A 107 32.63 8.03 5.49
C THR A 107 34.02 8.65 5.66
N GLY A 108 34.23 9.86 5.15
CA GLY A 108 35.55 10.50 5.05
C GLY A 108 36.48 9.86 4.01
N GLN A 109 36.00 8.90 3.22
CA GLN A 109 36.78 8.19 2.20
C GLN A 109 36.22 8.45 0.80
N ALA A 110 37.09 8.62 -0.19
CA ALA A 110 36.65 8.88 -1.56
C ALA A 110 35.82 7.69 -2.10
N ALA A 111 34.54 7.95 -2.38
CA ALA A 111 33.61 6.95 -2.89
C ALA A 111 33.58 6.92 -4.43
N ALA A 112 33.44 5.73 -4.99
CA ALA A 112 33.20 5.50 -6.41
C ALA A 112 32.00 4.57 -6.59
N GLU A 113 31.12 4.89 -7.54
CA GLU A 113 29.99 4.03 -7.87
C GLU A 113 30.48 2.71 -8.45
N VAL A 114 29.88 1.61 -8.02
CA VAL A 114 30.19 0.27 -8.50
C VAL A 114 28.90 -0.45 -8.86
N THR A 115 28.96 -1.33 -9.86
CA THR A 115 27.79 -2.11 -10.30
C THR A 115 27.61 -3.40 -9.52
N GLN A 116 28.62 -3.81 -8.74
CA GLN A 116 28.59 -5.07 -8.01
C GLN A 116 28.12 -4.81 -6.58
N ARG A 117 27.02 -5.46 -6.20
CA ARG A 117 26.55 -5.47 -4.81
C ARG A 117 27.47 -6.33 -3.96
N SER A 118 27.74 -5.88 -2.74
CA SER A 118 28.37 -6.73 -1.73
C SER A 118 27.42 -7.88 -1.40
N ALA A 119 27.94 -9.11 -1.42
CA ALA A 119 27.17 -10.26 -0.97
C ALA A 119 27.04 -10.19 0.55
N VAL A 120 25.80 -10.26 1.04
CA VAL A 120 25.46 -10.21 2.46
C VAL A 120 24.52 -11.39 2.73
N ASP A 121 24.77 -12.17 3.78
CA ASP A 121 24.06 -13.44 4.02
C ASP A 121 22.55 -13.26 4.29
N CYS A 122 22.16 -12.15 4.92
CA CYS A 122 20.77 -11.72 5.10
C CYS A 122 20.62 -10.37 4.39
N ASP A 123 20.52 -10.45 3.05
CA ASP A 123 20.36 -9.27 2.20
C ASP A 123 18.93 -8.73 2.32
N PRO A 124 18.71 -7.53 2.89
CA PRO A 124 17.38 -6.97 3.06
C PRO A 124 16.71 -6.61 1.72
N ALA A 125 17.46 -6.52 0.61
CA ALA A 125 16.89 -6.27 -0.71
C ALA A 125 16.05 -7.46 -1.21
N ASP A 126 16.45 -8.70 -0.89
CA ASP A 126 15.67 -9.89 -1.27
C ASP A 126 14.37 -10.00 -0.47
N VAL A 127 14.36 -9.47 0.75
CA VAL A 127 13.15 -9.29 1.56
C VAL A 127 12.23 -8.25 0.93
N LEU A 128 12.78 -7.07 0.60
CA LEU A 128 12.01 -5.99 -0.03
C LEU A 128 11.42 -6.39 -1.40
N ALA A 129 12.12 -7.22 -2.18
CA ALA A 129 11.60 -7.74 -3.44
C ALA A 129 10.41 -8.71 -3.26
N ARG A 130 10.23 -9.27 -2.05
CA ARG A 130 9.14 -10.20 -1.71
C ARG A 130 7.96 -9.51 -1.01
N LEU A 131 8.24 -8.46 -0.26
CA LEU A 131 7.25 -7.64 0.42
C LEU A 131 6.56 -6.70 -0.59
N SER A 132 5.41 -7.15 -1.09
CA SER A 132 4.43 -6.40 -1.90
C SER A 132 4.97 -5.73 -3.18
N SER A 133 4.09 -5.15 -4.02
CA SER A 133 4.45 -4.59 -5.34
C SER A 133 4.88 -3.13 -5.19
N PRO A 134 6.19 -2.81 -5.08
CA PRO A 134 6.62 -1.41 -5.04
C PRO A 134 6.16 -0.71 -6.32
N LEU A 135 5.56 0.47 -6.17
CA LEU A 135 5.21 1.34 -7.30
C LEU A 135 6.47 1.83 -8.03
N GLY A 136 7.60 1.86 -7.34
CA GLY A 136 8.91 2.15 -7.91
C GLY A 136 10.04 1.64 -7.02
N HIS A 137 11.17 1.33 -7.65
CA HIS A 137 12.43 0.97 -6.99
C HIS A 137 13.59 1.64 -7.71
N ALA A 138 14.53 2.18 -6.94
CA ALA A 138 15.80 2.69 -7.43
C ALA A 138 16.91 2.27 -6.47
N GLU A 139 18.11 2.02 -7.01
CA GLU A 139 19.24 1.58 -6.21
C GLU A 139 20.56 2.21 -6.65
N VAL A 140 21.51 2.27 -5.73
CA VAL A 140 22.89 2.66 -6.01
C VAL A 140 23.85 1.94 -5.06
N THR A 141 25.06 1.61 -5.55
CA THR A 141 26.13 1.03 -4.73
C THR A 141 27.42 1.82 -4.92
N TYR A 142 28.10 2.10 -3.81
CA TYR A 142 29.37 2.81 -3.73
C TYR A 142 30.42 1.99 -2.99
N GLN A 143 31.66 2.08 -3.46
CA GLN A 143 32.85 1.60 -2.75
C GLN A 143 33.68 2.80 -2.29
N ALA A 144 33.97 2.88 -0.99
CA ALA A 144 34.82 3.89 -0.37
C ALA A 144 35.89 3.18 0.46
N GLY A 145 37.06 2.94 -0.15
CA GLY A 145 38.13 2.12 0.43
C GLY A 145 37.68 0.69 0.70
N ASP A 146 37.65 0.28 1.97
CA ASP A 146 37.16 -1.01 2.47
C ASP A 146 35.68 -0.99 2.87
N ILE A 147 35.02 0.17 2.78
CA ILE A 147 33.60 0.35 3.07
C ILE A 147 32.80 0.23 1.77
N ALA A 148 31.80 -0.64 1.77
CA ALA A 148 30.77 -0.68 0.72
C ALA A 148 29.47 -0.10 1.27
N VAL A 149 28.82 0.77 0.50
CA VAL A 149 27.52 1.36 0.85
C VAL A 149 26.55 1.12 -0.30
N ARG A 150 25.42 0.49 0.01
CA ARG A 150 24.28 0.35 -0.90
C ARG A 150 23.10 1.15 -0.35
N GLN A 151 22.35 1.77 -1.24
CA GLN A 151 21.02 2.30 -0.92
C GLN A 151 20.00 1.75 -1.91
N ASP A 152 18.87 1.33 -1.37
CA ASP A 152 17.65 0.97 -2.08
C ASP A 152 16.55 1.95 -1.64
N ILE A 153 15.83 2.52 -2.61
CA ILE A 153 14.67 3.39 -2.37
C ILE A 153 13.46 2.74 -3.01
N LEU A 154 12.40 2.58 -2.23
CA LEU A 154 11.15 1.95 -2.65
C LEU A 154 10.00 2.89 -2.36
N ARG A 155 9.01 2.90 -3.25
CA ARG A 155 7.72 3.54 -3.01
C ARG A 155 6.62 2.50 -2.93
N PHE A 156 5.76 2.62 -1.93
CA PHE A 156 4.61 1.75 -1.71
C PHE A 156 3.30 2.47 -2.06
N SER A 157 2.25 1.71 -2.36
CA SER A 157 0.93 2.24 -2.74
C SER A 157 0.07 2.68 -1.54
N ALA A 158 0.44 2.25 -0.33
CA ALA A 158 -0.15 2.67 0.93
C ALA A 158 0.94 2.87 1.99
N ALA A 159 0.58 3.50 3.11
CA ALA A 159 1.45 3.65 4.28
C ALA A 159 1.63 2.29 4.98
N GLU A 160 2.33 1.35 4.34
CA GLU A 160 2.82 0.18 5.04
C GLU A 160 3.73 0.65 6.18
N SER A 161 3.44 0.22 7.41
CA SER A 161 4.32 0.49 8.54
C SER A 161 5.69 -0.13 8.26
N VAL A 162 6.77 0.59 8.55
CA VAL A 162 8.13 0.02 8.43
C VAL A 162 8.27 -1.20 9.31
N THR A 163 7.52 -1.27 10.41
CA THR A 163 7.60 -2.36 11.38
C THR A 163 7.40 -3.73 10.73
N GLY A 164 6.48 -3.87 9.77
CA GLY A 164 6.30 -5.12 9.03
C GLY A 164 7.51 -5.46 8.14
N VAL A 165 7.98 -4.47 7.39
CA VAL A 165 9.19 -4.61 6.55
C VAL A 165 10.42 -4.94 7.40
N TRP A 166 10.56 -4.29 8.55
CA TRP A 166 11.63 -4.49 9.50
C TRP A 166 11.58 -5.87 10.14
N ALA A 167 10.38 -6.33 10.54
CA ALA A 167 10.20 -7.67 11.11
C ALA A 167 10.63 -8.77 10.12
N GLU A 168 10.32 -8.60 8.84
CA GLU A 168 10.76 -9.53 7.79
C GLU A 168 12.27 -9.43 7.52
N ILE A 169 12.85 -8.22 7.52
CA ILE A 169 14.32 -8.07 7.43
C ILE A 169 15.00 -8.77 8.63
N ARG A 170 14.41 -8.64 9.81
CA ARG A 170 14.88 -9.28 11.03
C ARG A 170 14.71 -10.79 10.99
N SER A 171 13.70 -11.32 10.30
CA SER A 171 13.42 -12.76 10.28
C SER A 171 14.53 -13.59 9.62
N CYS A 172 15.37 -12.98 8.77
CA CYS A 172 16.57 -13.63 8.25
C CYS A 172 17.82 -13.53 9.16
N LEU A 173 17.75 -12.78 10.27
CA LEU A 173 18.79 -12.72 11.30
C LEU A 173 18.39 -13.60 12.49
N PRO A 174 19.34 -14.28 13.15
CA PRO A 174 19.03 -14.99 14.38
C PRO A 174 18.66 -14.00 15.49
N ALA A 175 17.95 -14.48 16.51
CA ALA A 175 17.55 -13.64 17.62
C ALA A 175 18.78 -13.17 18.41
N ARG A 176 18.66 -11.98 19.02
CA ARG A 176 19.74 -11.37 19.81
C ARG A 176 20.03 -12.23 21.03
N GLY A 177 21.24 -12.81 21.09
CA GLY A 177 21.73 -13.51 22.28
C GLY A 177 21.42 -15.01 22.34
N ASP A 178 20.98 -15.61 21.23
CA ASP A 178 20.95 -17.07 21.11
C ASP A 178 22.40 -17.61 20.99
N ASP A 179 22.78 -18.40 22.00
CA ASP A 179 24.01 -19.17 22.27
C ASP A 179 25.29 -18.97 21.41
N ASP A 180 26.42 -18.82 22.12
CA ASP A 180 27.82 -18.68 21.67
C ASP A 180 28.22 -19.58 20.47
N GLY A 181 28.04 -19.13 19.24
CA GLY A 181 28.72 -19.71 18.06
C GLY A 181 27.98 -19.69 16.72
N ASP A 182 26.69 -19.31 16.66
CA ASP A 182 25.97 -19.26 15.39
C ASP A 182 26.05 -17.87 14.73
N ALA A 183 26.40 -17.86 13.45
CA ALA A 183 26.49 -16.66 12.62
C ALA A 183 25.28 -16.59 11.65
N PRO A 184 24.74 -15.40 11.31
CA PRO A 184 25.23 -14.06 11.64
C PRO A 184 24.90 -13.59 13.08
N PHE A 185 25.81 -12.93 13.79
CA PHE A 185 25.59 -12.46 15.17
C PHE A 185 25.09 -11.00 15.23
N VAL A 186 23.88 -10.77 15.74
CA VAL A 186 23.28 -9.42 15.89
C VAL A 186 23.79 -8.71 17.14
N THR A 187 24.46 -7.55 16.97
CA THR A 187 24.98 -6.76 18.10
C THR A 187 24.12 -5.58 18.49
N ASP A 188 23.39 -5.00 17.54
CA ASP A 188 22.62 -3.79 17.75
C ASP A 188 21.30 -3.89 17.01
N ASP A 189 20.25 -3.46 17.69
CA ASP A 189 18.89 -3.38 17.16
C ASP A 189 18.26 -2.14 17.78
N LEU A 190 18.24 -1.08 16.98
CA LEU A 190 18.09 0.29 17.42
C LEU A 190 17.03 0.99 16.59
N LEU A 191 16.38 1.96 17.21
CA LEU A 191 15.57 2.99 16.58
C LEU A 191 16.44 4.22 16.29
N ILE A 192 16.21 4.84 15.15
CA ILE A 192 16.79 6.13 14.79
C ILE A 192 15.68 7.18 14.95
N ASP A 193 15.61 7.82 16.11
CA ASP A 193 14.66 8.91 16.33
C ASP A 193 15.16 10.17 15.60
N GLY A 194 14.26 11.04 15.13
CA GLY A 194 14.60 12.31 14.48
C GLY A 194 14.97 12.23 12.99
N VAL A 195 14.75 11.07 12.34
CA VAL A 195 14.85 10.89 10.88
C VAL A 195 13.54 10.35 10.30
N GLY A 196 13.02 10.99 9.25
CA GLY A 196 11.78 10.55 8.61
C GLY A 196 10.58 10.53 9.55
N ASP A 197 9.63 9.66 9.25
CA ASP A 197 8.51 9.31 10.13
C ASP A 197 8.90 8.13 11.05
N GLU A 198 9.68 7.18 10.54
CA GLU A 198 10.15 5.99 11.24
C GLU A 198 11.59 5.65 10.81
N GLY A 199 12.43 5.24 11.77
CA GLY A 199 13.82 4.87 11.51
C GLY A 199 14.27 3.67 12.35
N TRP A 200 14.86 2.68 11.70
CA TRP A 200 15.38 1.45 12.31
C TRP A 200 16.82 1.18 11.86
N LEU A 201 17.61 0.54 12.72
CA LEU A 201 18.99 0.15 12.45
C LEU A 201 19.30 -1.19 13.11
N VAL A 202 19.95 -2.06 12.35
CA VAL A 202 20.50 -3.33 12.84
C VAL A 202 21.95 -3.41 12.43
N ARG A 203 22.79 -3.84 13.37
CA ARG A 203 24.18 -4.19 13.10
C ARG A 203 24.40 -5.64 13.45
N TYR A 204 25.02 -6.37 12.54
CA TYR A 204 25.35 -7.78 12.72
C TYR A 204 26.67 -8.16 12.06
N TYR A 205 27.20 -9.32 12.45
CA TYR A 205 28.45 -9.88 11.97
C TYR A 205 28.18 -11.21 11.27
N PRO A 206 28.39 -11.34 9.95
CA PRO A 206 28.14 -12.57 9.21
C PRO A 206 28.99 -13.76 9.66
N ASP A 207 30.20 -13.51 10.16
CA ASP A 207 31.09 -14.52 10.73
C ASP A 207 31.93 -13.88 11.87
N PRO A 208 31.49 -13.98 13.13
CA PRO A 208 32.17 -13.37 14.27
C PRO A 208 33.47 -14.09 14.67
N ASP A 209 33.71 -15.30 14.16
CA ASP A 209 34.89 -16.12 14.50
C ASP A 209 36.12 -15.77 13.66
N THR A 210 35.96 -14.89 12.67
CA THR A 210 37.05 -14.40 11.84
C THR A 210 37.51 -13.03 12.31
N ASP A 211 38.78 -12.90 12.69
CA ASP A 211 39.43 -11.60 13.00
C ASP A 211 39.44 -10.64 11.78
N GLU A 212 39.01 -11.11 10.60
CA GLU A 212 38.82 -10.36 9.35
C GLU A 212 37.33 -10.17 9.00
N GLY A 213 36.42 -10.45 9.93
CA GLY A 213 34.97 -10.40 9.73
C GLY A 213 34.50 -9.01 9.32
N SER A 214 33.55 -8.97 8.38
CA SER A 214 32.87 -7.72 8.02
C SER A 214 31.75 -7.43 9.01
N ALA A 215 31.58 -6.18 9.42
CA ALA A 215 30.36 -5.71 10.05
C ALA A 215 29.36 -5.30 8.96
N VAL A 216 28.10 -5.67 9.14
CA VAL A 216 27.00 -5.22 8.29
C VAL A 216 26.08 -4.35 9.14
N THR A 217 25.88 -3.11 8.70
CA THR A 217 24.89 -2.20 9.27
C THR A 217 23.80 -1.96 8.24
N ALA A 218 22.59 -2.44 8.52
CA ALA A 218 21.42 -2.16 7.70
C ALA A 218 20.51 -1.18 8.46
N ALA A 219 20.09 -0.13 7.79
CA ALA A 219 19.20 0.87 8.36
C ALA A 219 18.07 1.19 7.38
N LEU A 220 16.87 1.34 7.91
CA LEU A 220 15.66 1.59 7.15
C LEU A 220 15.00 2.87 7.69
N VAL A 221 14.79 3.85 6.82
CA VAL A 221 14.08 5.09 7.15
C VAL A 221 12.88 5.25 6.22
N ARG A 222 11.70 5.46 6.78
CA ARG A 222 10.48 5.80 6.03
C ARG A 222 10.14 7.26 6.18
N TYR A 223 9.64 7.84 5.09
CA TYR A 223 8.95 9.11 5.11
C TYR A 223 7.79 9.05 4.12
N GLN A 224 6.57 9.24 4.62
CA GLN A 224 5.33 9.02 3.89
C GLN A 224 5.28 7.62 3.26
N ASP A 225 5.15 7.54 1.94
CA ASP A 225 5.04 6.35 1.11
C ASP A 225 6.39 5.82 0.59
N VAL A 226 7.50 6.43 0.99
CA VAL A 226 8.85 6.08 0.52
C VAL A 226 9.71 5.52 1.65
N VAL A 227 10.39 4.42 1.37
CA VAL A 227 11.36 3.77 2.25
C VAL A 227 12.75 3.88 1.64
N SER A 228 13.72 4.33 2.42
CA SER A 228 15.15 4.26 2.11
C SER A 228 15.81 3.21 2.99
N LEU A 229 16.23 2.10 2.38
CA LEU A 229 17.10 1.12 3.00
C LEU A 229 18.55 1.45 2.64
N THR A 230 19.41 1.55 3.63
CA THR A 230 20.87 1.61 3.44
C THR A 230 21.53 0.38 4.03
N VAL A 231 22.45 -0.23 3.30
CA VAL A 231 23.30 -1.32 3.77
C VAL A 231 24.75 -0.88 3.67
N ARG A 232 25.45 -0.89 4.80
CA ARG A 232 26.88 -0.63 4.88
C ARG A 232 27.60 -1.90 5.28
N THR A 233 28.64 -2.24 4.54
CA THR A 233 29.58 -3.31 4.89
C THR A 233 30.96 -2.70 5.09
N GLU A 234 31.61 -3.03 6.19
CA GLU A 234 32.96 -2.55 6.51
C GLU A 234 33.72 -3.61 7.30
N PRO A 235 35.06 -3.55 7.37
CA PRO A 235 35.80 -4.36 8.33
C PRO A 235 35.32 -4.06 9.75
N GLN A 236 35.32 -5.07 10.61
CA GLN A 236 34.87 -4.93 12.00
C GLN A 236 35.44 -3.66 12.65
N PRO A 237 34.59 -2.70 13.06
CA PRO A 237 35.05 -1.43 13.57
C PRO A 237 35.66 -1.57 14.96
N ASP A 238 36.71 -0.79 15.23
CA ASP A 238 37.26 -0.59 16.58
C ASP A 238 36.32 0.32 17.39
N GLY A 239 35.09 -0.11 17.68
CA GLY A 239 34.16 0.72 18.44
C GLY A 239 32.77 0.13 18.66
N PRO A 240 32.11 0.50 19.77
CA PRO A 240 30.78 0.01 20.10
C PRO A 240 29.66 0.73 19.36
N ASP A 241 29.89 1.88 18.73
CA ASP A 241 28.81 2.72 18.22
C ASP A 241 28.48 2.36 16.76
N ALA A 242 27.20 2.19 16.46
CA ALA A 242 26.72 2.03 15.09
C ALA A 242 26.75 3.39 14.37
N ASP A 243 27.24 3.41 13.14
CA ASP A 243 27.31 4.63 12.33
C ASP A 243 25.94 4.97 11.73
N ILE A 244 25.42 6.16 12.06
CA ILE A 244 24.15 6.67 11.56
C ILE A 244 24.30 7.74 10.47
N GLU A 245 25.51 8.20 10.16
CA GLU A 245 25.71 9.32 9.22
C GLU A 245 25.23 8.98 7.81
N VAL A 246 25.45 7.73 7.37
CA VAL A 246 24.98 7.23 6.08
C VAL A 246 23.45 7.20 6.00
N PRO A 247 22.69 6.53 6.91
CA PRO A 247 21.23 6.54 6.85
C PRO A 247 20.62 7.93 7.06
N VAL A 248 21.21 8.78 7.92
CA VAL A 248 20.76 10.17 8.12
C VAL A 248 20.92 10.99 6.83
N THR A 249 22.05 10.83 6.13
CA THR A 249 22.32 11.52 4.87
C THR A 249 21.39 11.02 3.76
N ALA A 250 21.16 9.71 3.69
CA ALA A 250 20.21 9.11 2.77
C ALA A 250 18.78 9.62 2.99
N ALA A 251 18.32 9.65 4.25
CA ALA A 251 17.00 10.18 4.62
C ALA A 251 16.85 11.66 4.26
N ARG A 252 17.85 12.49 4.56
CA ARG A 252 17.85 13.91 4.20
C ARG A 252 17.70 14.10 2.69
N ARG A 253 18.48 13.35 1.91
CA ARG A 253 18.44 13.41 0.44
C ARG A 253 17.10 12.96 -0.12
N MET A 254 16.54 11.87 0.40
CA MET A 254 15.20 11.40 0.04
C MET A 254 14.14 12.47 0.27
N CYS A 255 14.13 13.09 1.45
CA CYS A 255 13.16 14.13 1.80
C CYS A 255 13.33 15.42 0.99
N ASP A 256 14.57 15.87 0.78
CA ASP A 256 14.87 17.05 -0.02
C ASP A 256 14.49 16.83 -1.50
N ALA A 257 14.81 15.66 -2.06
CA ALA A 257 14.64 15.39 -3.49
C ALA A 257 13.20 15.07 -3.88
N LEU A 258 12.47 14.27 -3.08
CA LEU A 258 11.12 13.80 -3.44
C LEU A 258 10.01 14.68 -2.88
N PHE A 259 10.25 15.30 -1.72
CA PHE A 259 9.20 16.01 -0.97
C PHE A 259 9.51 17.49 -0.78
N ALA A 260 10.69 17.95 -1.20
CA ALA A 260 11.17 19.33 -1.03
C ALA A 260 11.03 19.83 0.43
N THR A 261 11.29 18.94 1.38
CA THR A 261 11.13 19.18 2.82
C THR A 261 12.30 18.60 3.61
N SER A 262 12.51 19.14 4.81
CA SER A 262 13.45 18.57 5.77
C SER A 262 12.70 17.63 6.71
N CYS A 263 13.08 16.35 6.70
CA CYS A 263 12.55 15.33 7.61
C CYS A 263 13.61 14.83 8.61
N VAL A 264 14.77 15.49 8.67
CA VAL A 264 15.88 15.13 9.56
C VAL A 264 16.11 16.28 10.52
N THR A 265 16.07 15.99 11.81
CA THR A 265 16.24 16.96 12.89
C THR A 265 17.52 16.67 13.68
N ASP A 266 17.39 16.27 14.95
CA ASP A 266 18.49 15.87 15.81
C ASP A 266 18.48 14.34 15.94
N PRO A 267 19.14 13.60 15.02
CA PRO A 267 19.06 12.15 15.01
C PRO A 267 19.72 11.54 16.25
N VAL A 268 19.01 10.62 16.90
CA VAL A 268 19.51 9.91 18.08
C VAL A 268 19.20 8.43 17.99
N LEU A 269 20.15 7.59 18.42
CA LEU A 269 19.95 6.16 18.55
C LEU A 269 19.28 5.85 19.89
N ARG A 270 18.29 4.95 19.85
CA ARG A 270 17.63 4.40 21.03
C ARG A 270 17.48 2.90 20.88
N ASP A 271 17.61 2.14 21.98
CA ASP A 271 17.31 0.71 21.93
C ASP A 271 15.85 0.48 21.48
N ALA A 272 15.65 -0.46 20.56
CA ALA A 272 14.32 -0.87 20.11
C ALA A 272 13.44 -1.45 21.23
N GLY A 273 14.06 -1.82 22.36
CA GLY A 273 13.41 -2.51 23.47
C GLY A 273 13.18 -3.99 23.18
N PRO A 274 12.87 -4.81 24.20
CA PRO A 274 12.40 -6.17 23.95
C PRO A 274 11.10 -6.09 23.15
N ASN A 275 10.98 -6.93 22.12
CA ASN A 275 9.77 -7.03 21.31
C ASN A 275 8.57 -7.25 22.27
N PRO A 276 7.51 -6.43 22.25
CA PRO A 276 6.42 -6.49 23.24
C PRO A 276 5.76 -7.87 23.37
N GLU A 277 5.93 -8.75 22.38
CA GLU A 277 5.45 -10.14 22.39
C GLU A 277 6.17 -11.06 23.39
N GLU A 278 7.32 -10.67 23.96
CA GLU A 278 8.10 -11.50 24.90
C GLU A 278 7.81 -11.24 26.39
N THR A 279 6.75 -10.52 26.75
CA THR A 279 6.39 -10.34 28.16
C THR A 279 5.49 -11.46 28.70
N THR A 280 6.04 -12.68 28.78
CA THR A 280 5.40 -13.82 29.48
C THR A 280 6.11 -14.19 30.79
N GLU A 281 6.47 -13.20 31.62
CA GLU A 281 6.73 -13.46 33.04
C GLU A 281 5.95 -12.48 33.91
N GLY A 282 4.89 -13.00 34.54
CA GLY A 282 4.03 -12.23 35.43
C GLY A 282 4.78 -11.72 36.66
N PRO A 283 4.47 -10.51 37.16
CA PRO A 283 5.15 -9.95 38.32
C PRO A 283 4.72 -10.70 39.59
N THR A 284 5.68 -11.38 40.22
CA THR A 284 5.59 -11.78 41.62
C THR A 284 6.25 -10.71 42.49
N GLY A 285 5.51 -10.19 43.47
CA GLY A 285 6.05 -9.35 44.55
C GLY A 285 5.41 -7.96 44.60
N GLU A 286 4.36 -7.78 45.40
CA GLU A 286 4.41 -7.36 46.80
C GLU A 286 4.28 -5.83 46.94
N SER A 287 3.02 -5.41 47.06
CA SER A 287 2.61 -4.02 47.30
C SER A 287 2.83 -3.65 48.77
N THR A 288 3.72 -2.69 49.03
CA THR A 288 3.74 -1.92 50.28
C THR A 288 3.58 -0.44 49.95
N ASN A 289 2.35 0.05 50.11
CA ASN A 289 2.00 1.46 50.02
C ASN A 289 2.31 2.18 51.34
N ASP A 290 3.04 3.29 51.28
CA ASP A 290 3.10 4.34 52.31
C ASP A 290 2.75 5.68 51.64
N PRO A 291 1.83 6.52 52.17
CA PRO A 291 1.31 7.69 51.48
C PRO A 291 2.06 8.98 51.88
N GLY A 292 2.59 9.69 50.89
CA GLY A 292 3.32 10.96 51.09
C GLY A 292 2.98 12.02 50.05
N THR A 293 1.90 12.75 50.32
CA THR A 293 1.38 13.98 49.69
C THR A 293 2.43 15.00 49.19
N VAL A 294 2.29 15.49 47.95
CA VAL A 294 2.72 16.84 47.53
C VAL A 294 1.70 17.42 46.52
N PRO A 295 1.14 18.63 46.74
CA PRO A 295 0.31 19.31 45.75
C PRO A 295 1.14 20.36 44.99
N GLY A 296 1.38 20.13 43.70
CA GLY A 296 1.88 21.12 42.75
C GLY A 296 0.91 21.19 41.58
N GLY A 297 0.13 22.27 41.48
CA GLY A 297 -0.80 22.49 40.39
C GLY A 297 -0.07 22.99 39.16
N GLU A 298 -0.15 22.24 38.07
CA GLU A 298 0.29 22.64 36.74
C GLU A 298 -0.90 23.16 35.90
N PRO A 299 -0.63 24.05 34.92
CA PRO A 299 -1.67 24.70 34.12
C PRO A 299 -2.30 23.68 33.18
N THR A 300 -3.63 23.59 33.21
CA THR A 300 -4.41 22.75 32.30
C THR A 300 -4.25 23.26 30.86
N GLU A 301 -3.50 22.53 30.04
CA GLU A 301 -3.53 22.68 28.59
C GLU A 301 -4.96 22.46 28.09
N PRO A 302 -5.43 23.25 27.10
CA PRO A 302 -6.73 23.03 26.50
C PRO A 302 -6.73 21.65 25.85
N ALA A 303 -7.60 20.76 26.34
CA ALA A 303 -7.76 19.43 25.79
C ALA A 303 -8.00 19.51 24.28
N ASP A 304 -7.13 18.86 23.52
CA ASP A 304 -7.33 18.66 22.09
C ASP A 304 -8.73 18.08 21.86
N PRO A 305 -9.45 18.54 20.82
CA PRO A 305 -10.72 17.95 20.44
C PRO A 305 -10.47 16.48 20.14
N THR A 306 -10.84 15.62 21.08
CA THR A 306 -10.73 14.18 20.95
C THR A 306 -11.73 13.79 19.86
N THR A 307 -11.23 13.51 18.66
CA THR A 307 -12.00 12.82 17.63
C THR A 307 -12.64 11.62 18.30
N PRO A 308 -13.97 11.44 18.21
CA PRO A 308 -14.62 10.26 18.77
C PRO A 308 -13.87 9.01 18.30
N ALA A 309 -13.52 8.13 19.22
CA ALA A 309 -12.91 6.86 18.86
C ALA A 309 -13.82 6.17 17.84
N GLU A 310 -13.26 5.79 16.69
CA GLU A 310 -13.97 5.00 15.70
C GLU A 310 -14.49 3.72 16.37
N GLU A 311 -15.77 3.43 16.17
CA GLU A 311 -16.36 2.20 16.68
C GLU A 311 -15.86 1.05 15.80
N LEU A 312 -14.90 0.30 16.33
CA LEU A 312 -14.39 -0.91 15.69
C LEU A 312 -15.47 -1.99 15.74
N LEU A 313 -15.69 -2.64 14.60
CA LEU A 313 -16.63 -3.74 14.48
C LEU A 313 -15.96 -5.06 14.87
N GLU A 314 -16.77 -5.99 15.37
CA GLU A 314 -16.38 -7.38 15.59
C GLU A 314 -16.93 -8.24 14.44
N LEU A 315 -16.24 -9.33 14.10
CA LEU A 315 -16.74 -10.29 13.11
C LEU A 315 -17.94 -11.06 13.68
N ALA A 316 -18.94 -11.29 12.83
CA ALA A 316 -20.05 -12.20 13.14
C ALA A 316 -19.57 -13.64 13.37
N GLU A 317 -20.38 -14.44 14.07
CA GLU A 317 -20.04 -15.84 14.39
C GLU A 317 -19.90 -16.74 13.14
N ASP A 318 -20.69 -16.50 12.09
CA ASP A 318 -20.56 -17.13 10.77
C ASP A 318 -20.57 -16.03 9.70
N PRO A 319 -19.40 -15.44 9.38
CA PRO A 319 -19.31 -14.26 8.54
C PRO A 319 -19.42 -14.57 7.04
N PHE A 320 -19.75 -15.81 6.67
CA PHE A 320 -19.63 -16.31 5.32
C PHE A 320 -20.95 -16.42 4.57
N LEU A 321 -20.89 -16.30 3.24
CA LEU A 321 -21.98 -16.59 2.33
C LEU A 321 -22.54 -18.02 2.52
N THR A 322 -23.84 -18.17 2.27
CA THR A 322 -24.51 -19.47 2.23
C THR A 322 -24.62 -20.01 0.81
N ASP A 323 -24.95 -21.29 0.69
CA ASP A 323 -25.23 -21.94 -0.60
C ASP A 323 -26.31 -21.19 -1.42
N ASP A 324 -27.29 -20.57 -0.75
CA ASP A 324 -28.32 -19.78 -1.42
C ASP A 324 -27.77 -18.46 -1.99
N ASP A 325 -26.78 -17.85 -1.33
CA ASP A 325 -26.18 -16.59 -1.76
C ASP A 325 -25.25 -16.78 -2.97
N VAL A 326 -24.57 -17.94 -3.03
CA VAL A 326 -23.70 -18.33 -4.15
C VAL A 326 -24.41 -19.21 -5.18
N ALA A 327 -25.73 -19.38 -5.09
CA ALA A 327 -26.49 -20.29 -5.94
C ALA A 327 -26.32 -19.97 -7.45
N ALA A 328 -26.07 -18.70 -7.78
CA ALA A 328 -25.70 -18.25 -9.12
C ALA A 328 -24.69 -17.10 -9.07
N VAL A 329 -23.56 -17.26 -9.77
CA VAL A 329 -22.57 -16.20 -10.01
C VAL A 329 -22.41 -16.05 -11.52
N GLY A 330 -23.02 -15.00 -12.07
CA GLY A 330 -23.15 -14.84 -13.51
C GLY A 330 -23.91 -16.02 -14.13
N THR A 331 -23.31 -16.70 -15.10
CA THR A 331 -23.87 -17.91 -15.72
C THR A 331 -23.53 -19.21 -14.99
N ALA A 332 -22.62 -19.20 -14.02
CA ALA A 332 -22.27 -20.37 -13.23
C ALA A 332 -23.29 -20.56 -12.09
N THR A 333 -23.85 -21.76 -11.94
CA THR A 333 -24.94 -22.02 -10.99
C THR A 333 -24.75 -23.33 -10.24
N GLY A 334 -25.04 -23.37 -8.94
CA GLY A 334 -24.92 -24.60 -8.14
C GLY A 334 -23.59 -24.73 -7.40
N PHE A 335 -23.02 -23.62 -6.96
CA PHE A 335 -21.91 -23.64 -6.01
C PHE A 335 -22.36 -24.26 -4.69
N VAL A 336 -21.46 -25.02 -4.07
CA VAL A 336 -21.66 -25.60 -2.75
C VAL A 336 -20.50 -25.23 -1.84
N ARG A 337 -20.79 -24.86 -0.59
CA ARG A 337 -19.78 -24.60 0.44
C ARG A 337 -18.91 -25.84 0.64
N GLN A 338 -17.59 -25.65 0.59
CA GLN A 338 -16.58 -26.68 0.83
C GLN A 338 -15.63 -26.22 1.93
N PRO A 339 -15.95 -26.51 3.21
CA PRO A 339 -15.12 -26.13 4.35
C PRO A 339 -13.73 -26.78 4.31
N GLU A 340 -13.58 -27.91 3.62
CA GLU A 340 -12.29 -28.58 3.48
C GLU A 340 -11.43 -28.03 2.34
N LEU A 341 -11.95 -27.10 1.53
CA LEU A 341 -11.17 -26.45 0.49
C LEU A 341 -10.13 -25.55 1.15
N ASP A 342 -8.86 -25.84 0.90
CA ASP A 342 -7.77 -24.96 1.31
C ASP A 342 -7.89 -23.63 0.54
N PRO A 343 -8.23 -22.52 1.21
CA PRO A 343 -8.44 -21.24 0.56
C PRO A 343 -7.14 -20.66 -0.01
N ASP A 344 -5.97 -21.11 0.48
CA ASP A 344 -4.66 -20.72 -0.04
C ASP A 344 -4.27 -21.57 -1.27
N ALA A 345 -4.90 -22.74 -1.45
CA ALA A 345 -4.74 -23.54 -2.65
C ALA A 345 -5.54 -23.00 -3.84
N VAL A 346 -6.53 -22.12 -3.62
CA VAL A 346 -7.29 -21.50 -4.71
C VAL A 346 -6.58 -20.26 -5.20
N TRP A 347 -6.12 -20.35 -6.45
CA TRP A 347 -5.42 -19.26 -7.11
C TRP A 347 -6.34 -18.04 -7.30
N THR A 348 -5.99 -16.94 -6.64
CA THR A 348 -6.61 -15.60 -6.76
C THR A 348 -5.50 -14.60 -7.16
N PRO A 349 -5.21 -14.46 -8.46
CA PRO A 349 -4.07 -13.69 -8.93
C PRO A 349 -4.14 -12.21 -8.52
N CYS A 350 -2.99 -11.64 -8.14
CA CYS A 350 -2.84 -10.26 -7.67
C CYS A 350 -3.58 -9.91 -6.37
N LEU A 351 -4.14 -10.89 -5.65
CA LEU A 351 -4.72 -10.65 -4.35
C LEU A 351 -3.64 -10.75 -3.27
N GLN A 352 -3.49 -9.71 -2.45
CA GLN A 352 -2.65 -9.78 -1.26
C GLN A 352 -3.35 -10.58 -0.16
N ASN A 353 -2.59 -11.36 0.60
CA ASN A 353 -3.12 -12.04 1.78
C ASN A 353 -3.38 -11.00 2.89
N PRO A 354 -4.61 -10.93 3.45
CA PRO A 354 -4.92 -9.98 4.52
C PRO A 354 -4.02 -10.13 5.76
N ILE A 355 -3.63 -11.36 6.14
CA ILE A 355 -2.74 -11.60 7.29
C ILE A 355 -1.38 -10.94 7.07
N ASP A 356 -0.80 -11.16 5.89
CA ASP A 356 0.50 -10.59 5.51
C ASP A 356 0.42 -9.05 5.38
N SER A 357 -0.80 -8.51 5.29
CA SER A 357 -1.11 -7.06 5.25
C SER A 357 -1.51 -6.48 6.62
N GLY A 358 -1.30 -7.23 7.71
CA GLY A 358 -1.52 -6.74 9.07
C GLY A 358 -2.92 -6.98 9.64
N ALA A 359 -3.76 -7.83 9.04
CA ALA A 359 -5.01 -8.24 9.65
C ALA A 359 -4.76 -8.96 11.00
N ILE A 360 -5.56 -8.64 12.02
CA ILE A 360 -5.55 -9.35 13.31
C ILE A 360 -5.95 -10.82 13.11
N THR A 361 -6.97 -11.02 12.27
CA THR A 361 -7.40 -12.35 11.86
C THR A 361 -7.98 -12.30 10.47
N ALA A 362 -7.84 -13.39 9.73
CA ALA A 362 -8.50 -13.62 8.48
C ALA A 362 -9.02 -15.06 8.47
N VAL A 363 -10.29 -15.20 8.12
CA VAL A 363 -10.93 -16.49 7.94
C VAL A 363 -11.34 -16.59 6.48
N ALA A 364 -11.28 -17.79 5.92
CA ALA A 364 -11.57 -18.00 4.52
C ALA A 364 -12.36 -19.28 4.31
N LEU A 365 -13.15 -19.29 3.24
CA LEU A 365 -14.03 -20.39 2.91
C LEU A 365 -14.15 -20.54 1.39
N GLY A 366 -14.09 -21.80 0.97
CA GLY A 366 -14.23 -22.19 -0.42
C GLY A 366 -15.64 -22.59 -0.81
N TYR A 367 -15.98 -22.34 -2.07
CA TYR A 367 -17.16 -22.88 -2.74
C TYR A 367 -16.74 -23.44 -4.09
N ASN A 368 -17.28 -24.59 -4.47
CA ASN A 368 -16.93 -25.23 -5.73
C ASN A 368 -18.17 -25.56 -6.55
N HIS A 369 -18.03 -25.50 -7.86
CA HIS A 369 -19.02 -25.90 -8.85
C HIS A 369 -18.42 -26.97 -9.76
N ASP A 370 -18.82 -28.23 -9.55
CA ASP A 370 -18.61 -29.39 -10.44
C ASP A 370 -17.24 -29.47 -11.18
N LEU A 371 -16.16 -28.98 -10.54
CA LEU A 371 -14.76 -28.91 -11.01
C LEU A 371 -14.40 -27.76 -11.99
N ASP A 372 -15.36 -26.96 -12.44
CA ASP A 372 -15.14 -25.97 -13.52
C ASP A 372 -15.01 -24.52 -13.01
N ALA A 373 -15.52 -24.25 -11.80
CA ALA A 373 -15.41 -22.95 -11.17
C ALA A 373 -15.30 -23.07 -9.65
N SER A 374 -14.57 -22.13 -9.05
CA SER A 374 -14.43 -21.99 -7.61
C SER A 374 -14.62 -20.55 -7.17
N ILE A 375 -15.12 -20.37 -5.96
CA ILE A 375 -15.17 -19.10 -5.25
C ILE A 375 -14.38 -19.29 -3.96
N VAL A 376 -13.57 -18.30 -3.59
CA VAL A 376 -13.05 -18.14 -2.24
C VAL A 376 -13.52 -16.82 -1.69
N GLU A 377 -14.13 -16.91 -0.53
CA GLU A 377 -14.45 -15.76 0.30
C GLU A 377 -13.42 -15.66 1.42
N ARG A 378 -12.81 -14.48 1.60
CA ARG A 378 -11.98 -14.16 2.75
C ARG A 378 -12.62 -13.02 3.52
N VAL A 379 -12.71 -13.16 4.84
CA VAL A 379 -13.18 -12.12 5.75
C VAL A 379 -12.05 -11.83 6.72
N ALA A 380 -11.61 -10.58 6.78
CA ALA A 380 -10.49 -10.16 7.61
C ALA A 380 -10.91 -9.04 8.57
N LEU A 381 -10.40 -9.13 9.80
CA LEU A 381 -10.50 -8.11 10.81
C LEU A 381 -9.18 -7.35 10.88
N MET A 382 -9.21 -6.08 10.51
CA MET A 382 -8.07 -5.18 10.56
C MET A 382 -7.97 -4.49 11.93
N PRO A 383 -6.78 -3.98 12.31
CA PRO A 383 -6.60 -3.25 13.56
C PRO A 383 -7.51 -2.02 13.68
N ASP A 384 -7.74 -1.33 12.57
CA ASP A 384 -8.54 -0.11 12.48
C ASP A 384 -9.04 0.13 11.04
N GLY A 385 -9.86 1.17 10.87
CA GLY A 385 -10.42 1.55 9.58
C GLY A 385 -9.37 2.03 8.57
N GLU A 386 -8.26 2.62 9.04
CA GLU A 386 -7.16 3.10 8.19
C GLU A 386 -6.37 1.93 7.59
N SER A 387 -6.13 0.88 8.36
CA SER A 387 -5.51 -0.36 7.90
C SER A 387 -6.41 -1.07 6.88
N ALA A 388 -7.73 -1.14 7.12
CA ALA A 388 -8.69 -1.67 6.17
C ALA A 388 -8.75 -0.86 4.87
N PHE A 389 -8.76 0.47 4.98
CA PHE A 389 -8.68 1.36 3.83
C PHE A 389 -7.40 1.12 3.02
N SER A 390 -6.25 1.05 3.69
CA SER A 390 -4.94 0.82 3.07
C SER A 390 -4.91 -0.49 2.28
N TYR A 391 -5.50 -1.57 2.83
CA TYR A 391 -5.62 -2.84 2.14
C TYR A 391 -6.46 -2.73 0.84
N VAL A 392 -7.62 -2.07 0.89
CA VAL A 392 -8.45 -1.87 -0.33
C VAL A 392 -7.72 -0.96 -1.34
N ALA A 393 -7.09 0.11 -0.86
CA ALA A 393 -6.36 1.07 -1.68
C ALA A 393 -5.17 0.43 -2.41
N ALA A 394 -4.46 -0.51 -1.78
CA ALA A 394 -3.36 -1.25 -2.39
C ALA A 394 -3.77 -2.00 -3.67
N HIS A 395 -5.06 -2.35 -3.82
CA HIS A 395 -5.60 -3.05 -4.99
C HIS A 395 -6.24 -2.13 -6.03
N THR A 396 -6.12 -0.81 -5.87
CA THR A 396 -6.54 0.17 -6.91
C THR A 396 -5.50 0.35 -8.01
N THR A 397 -4.28 -0.16 -7.79
CA THR A 397 -3.20 -0.22 -8.76
C THR A 397 -2.66 -1.65 -8.77
N LEU A 398 -2.62 -2.28 -9.94
CA LEU A 398 -2.17 -3.66 -10.09
C LEU A 398 -0.98 -3.76 -11.05
N PRO A 399 -0.12 -4.78 -10.90
CA PRO A 399 0.94 -5.03 -11.87
C PRO A 399 0.35 -5.45 -13.23
N GLU A 400 1.14 -5.32 -14.29
CA GLU A 400 0.75 -5.80 -15.64
C GLU A 400 0.51 -7.31 -15.68
N VAL A 401 1.13 -8.04 -14.73
CA VAL A 401 1.13 -9.50 -14.62
C VAL A 401 1.08 -9.92 -13.16
N CYS A 402 0.22 -10.87 -12.84
CA CYS A 402 0.05 -11.50 -11.53
C CYS A 402 0.86 -12.80 -11.41
N GLY A 403 2.11 -12.69 -10.95
CA GLY A 403 3.00 -13.83 -10.71
C GLY A 403 3.65 -14.38 -11.99
N GLU A 404 4.06 -15.65 -11.97
CA GLU A 404 4.67 -16.29 -13.14
C GLU A 404 3.62 -16.68 -14.18
N VAL A 405 3.73 -16.12 -15.39
CA VAL A 405 2.95 -16.57 -16.54
C VAL A 405 3.73 -17.68 -17.23
N GLY A 406 3.15 -18.88 -17.29
CA GLY A 406 3.78 -19.99 -18.00
C GLY A 406 4.05 -19.65 -19.47
N GLU A 407 5.12 -20.22 -20.04
CA GLU A 407 5.61 -19.92 -21.40
C GLU A 407 4.57 -20.08 -22.52
N PHE A 408 3.49 -20.84 -22.25
CA PHE A 408 2.40 -21.10 -23.19
C PHE A 408 1.11 -20.34 -22.87
N ARG A 409 1.19 -19.29 -22.06
CA ARG A 409 0.04 -18.43 -21.74
C ARG A 409 0.41 -16.96 -21.88
N GLU A 410 -0.59 -16.18 -22.24
CA GLU A 410 -0.57 -14.72 -22.12
C GLU A 410 -1.57 -14.36 -21.01
N GLN A 411 -1.17 -13.46 -20.12
CA GLN A 411 -2.04 -12.97 -19.05
C GLN A 411 -2.35 -11.50 -19.30
N THR A 412 -3.59 -11.10 -19.02
CA THR A 412 -4.05 -9.71 -19.05
C THR A 412 -4.70 -9.41 -17.72
N VAL A 413 -4.18 -8.41 -17.02
CA VAL A 413 -4.77 -7.88 -15.79
C VAL A 413 -5.66 -6.69 -16.16
N GLY A 414 -6.94 -6.79 -15.82
CA GLY A 414 -7.91 -5.73 -16.03
C GLY A 414 -7.64 -4.55 -15.09
N GLU A 415 -7.95 -3.35 -15.55
CA GLU A 415 -7.87 -2.14 -14.72
C GLU A 415 -8.83 -2.28 -13.51
N PRO A 416 -8.35 -2.05 -12.27
CA PRO A 416 -9.22 -1.99 -11.11
C PRO A 416 -10.27 -0.91 -11.24
N VAL A 417 -11.52 -1.26 -10.91
CA VAL A 417 -12.64 -0.32 -10.93
C VAL A 417 -13.27 -0.22 -9.55
N ALA A 418 -13.52 1.01 -9.11
CA ALA A 418 -14.33 1.25 -7.93
C ALA A 418 -15.77 0.79 -8.19
N VAL A 419 -16.35 0.03 -7.27
CA VAL A 419 -17.71 -0.48 -7.34
C VAL A 419 -18.56 0.05 -6.19
N ASP A 420 -19.84 0.29 -6.47
CA ASP A 420 -20.80 0.75 -5.47
C ASP A 420 -21.40 -0.50 -4.80
N VAL A 421 -21.10 -0.71 -3.52
CA VAL A 421 -21.52 -1.88 -2.74
C VAL A 421 -22.32 -1.38 -1.55
N ASP A 422 -23.58 -1.81 -1.46
CA ASP A 422 -24.45 -1.43 -0.35
C ASP A 422 -23.82 -1.84 0.99
N GLY A 423 -23.62 -0.87 1.88
CA GLY A 423 -23.01 -1.07 3.21
C GLY A 423 -21.49 -1.00 3.26
N ALA A 424 -20.81 -0.87 2.12
CA ALA A 424 -19.36 -0.67 2.08
C ALA A 424 -18.99 0.81 2.19
N ASP A 425 -17.84 1.09 2.82
CA ASP A 425 -17.19 2.39 2.75
C ASP A 425 -16.45 2.58 1.42
N ASP A 426 -15.72 1.53 0.99
CA ASP A 426 -15.01 1.47 -0.28
C ASP A 426 -15.05 0.04 -0.82
N ALA A 427 -15.05 -0.08 -2.15
CA ALA A 427 -14.93 -1.36 -2.82
C ALA A 427 -14.26 -1.22 -4.19
N VAL A 428 -13.50 -2.24 -4.57
CA VAL A 428 -12.78 -2.34 -5.84
C VAL A 428 -12.94 -3.74 -6.44
N ALA A 429 -13.02 -3.83 -7.76
CA ALA A 429 -13.09 -5.08 -8.49
C ALA A 429 -12.18 -5.06 -9.73
N TRP A 430 -11.64 -6.20 -10.10
CA TRP A 430 -10.86 -6.38 -11.33
C TRP A 430 -10.97 -7.81 -11.84
N VAL A 431 -10.39 -8.05 -13.01
CA VAL A 431 -10.32 -9.37 -13.63
C VAL A 431 -8.89 -9.70 -14.04
N VAL A 432 -8.57 -10.98 -14.09
CA VAL A 432 -7.33 -11.49 -14.66
C VAL A 432 -7.70 -12.58 -15.66
N GLU A 433 -7.40 -12.34 -16.92
CA GLU A 433 -7.61 -13.31 -17.99
C GLU A 433 -6.28 -13.96 -18.31
N SER A 434 -6.28 -15.29 -18.49
CA SER A 434 -5.13 -15.99 -19.04
C SER A 434 -5.54 -16.84 -20.21
N VAL A 435 -5.01 -16.51 -21.38
CA VAL A 435 -5.31 -17.18 -22.65
C VAL A 435 -4.12 -18.02 -23.08
N PRO A 436 -4.34 -19.23 -23.63
CA PRO A 436 -3.25 -20.01 -24.23
C PRO A 436 -2.64 -19.28 -25.43
N THR A 437 -1.32 -19.39 -25.59
CA THR A 437 -0.64 -18.92 -26.80
C THR A 437 -0.98 -19.80 -28.01
N ALA A 438 -0.62 -19.33 -29.21
CA ALA A 438 -0.77 -20.11 -30.44
C ALA A 438 -0.02 -21.47 -30.41
N GLU A 439 0.97 -21.63 -29.52
CA GLU A 439 1.76 -22.85 -29.35
C GLU A 439 1.05 -23.90 -28.48
N ASN A 440 -0.01 -23.52 -27.77
CA ASN A 440 -0.82 -24.43 -26.95
C ASN A 440 -2.33 -24.29 -27.24
N PRO A 441 -2.77 -24.64 -28.47
CA PRO A 441 -4.17 -24.46 -28.89
C PRO A 441 -5.16 -25.43 -28.21
N GLY A 442 -4.69 -26.37 -27.39
CA GLY A 442 -5.51 -27.38 -26.73
C GLY A 442 -5.96 -27.01 -25.32
N SER A 443 -5.47 -25.90 -24.75
CA SER A 443 -5.89 -25.42 -23.44
C SER A 443 -7.04 -24.42 -23.56
N GLU A 444 -7.87 -24.33 -22.52
CA GLU A 444 -8.93 -23.33 -22.44
C GLU A 444 -8.40 -22.05 -21.76
N SER A 445 -9.05 -20.92 -22.06
CA SER A 445 -8.83 -19.67 -21.33
C SER A 445 -9.31 -19.81 -19.89
N SER A 446 -8.51 -19.33 -18.96
CA SER A 446 -8.91 -19.21 -17.55
C SER A 446 -9.24 -17.76 -17.23
N PHE A 447 -10.22 -17.58 -16.36
CA PHE A 447 -10.68 -16.30 -15.88
C PHE A 447 -10.58 -16.30 -14.35
N ALA A 448 -10.08 -15.20 -13.80
CA ALA A 448 -10.23 -14.90 -12.39
C ALA A 448 -10.91 -13.53 -12.22
N GLY A 449 -11.94 -13.47 -11.39
CA GLY A 449 -12.61 -12.23 -11.01
C GLY A 449 -12.36 -11.97 -9.53
N ILE A 450 -11.91 -10.77 -9.16
CA ILE A 450 -11.67 -10.42 -7.77
C ILE A 450 -12.53 -9.20 -7.42
N GLY A 451 -13.12 -9.21 -6.23
CA GLY A 451 -13.77 -8.06 -5.62
C GLY A 451 -13.37 -7.94 -4.16
N ILE A 452 -13.10 -6.72 -3.71
CA ILE A 452 -12.78 -6.39 -2.32
C ILE A 452 -13.73 -5.27 -1.89
N ALA A 453 -14.29 -5.38 -0.69
CA ALA A 453 -15.02 -4.31 -0.05
C ALA A 453 -14.64 -4.21 1.43
N ARG A 454 -14.77 -3.02 2.01
CA ARG A 454 -14.56 -2.81 3.46
C ARG A 454 -15.72 -2.08 4.10
N VAL A 455 -15.88 -2.27 5.40
CA VAL A 455 -16.73 -1.47 6.28
C VAL A 455 -16.04 -1.33 7.63
N SER A 456 -15.77 -0.09 8.06
CA SER A 456 -14.92 0.17 9.22
C SER A 456 -13.59 -0.59 9.09
N ASN A 457 -13.24 -1.40 10.10
CA ASN A 457 -12.06 -2.25 10.17
C ASN A 457 -12.25 -3.68 9.61
N ILE A 458 -13.39 -4.00 8.98
CA ILE A 458 -13.64 -5.32 8.38
C ILE A 458 -13.45 -5.24 6.87
N VAL A 459 -12.73 -6.22 6.32
CA VAL A 459 -12.52 -6.39 4.88
C VAL A 459 -13.13 -7.72 4.44
N VAL A 460 -13.82 -7.70 3.31
CA VAL A 460 -14.36 -8.88 2.63
C VAL A 460 -13.78 -8.96 1.23
N VAL A 461 -13.32 -10.15 0.85
CA VAL A 461 -12.76 -10.46 -0.46
C VAL A 461 -13.52 -11.62 -1.09
N ILE A 462 -13.93 -11.45 -2.34
CA ILE A 462 -14.49 -12.50 -3.19
C ILE A 462 -13.53 -12.74 -4.35
N GLY A 463 -12.86 -13.88 -4.33
CA GLY A 463 -12.08 -14.40 -5.46
C GLY A 463 -12.87 -15.46 -6.20
N PHE A 464 -12.97 -15.32 -7.51
CA PHE A 464 -13.64 -16.25 -8.41
C PHE A 464 -12.65 -16.77 -9.44
N SER A 465 -12.66 -18.07 -9.72
CA SER A 465 -11.81 -18.69 -10.74
C SER A 465 -12.61 -19.69 -11.56
N ALA A 466 -12.52 -19.63 -12.90
CA ALA A 466 -13.18 -20.58 -13.79
C ALA A 466 -12.48 -20.72 -15.15
N MET A 467 -12.95 -21.69 -15.94
CA MET A 467 -12.69 -21.72 -17.39
C MET A 467 -13.66 -20.78 -18.12
N GLY A 468 -13.11 -19.70 -18.67
CA GLY A 468 -13.88 -18.63 -19.30
C GLY A 468 -14.57 -17.69 -18.30
N ASP A 469 -15.03 -16.54 -18.80
CA ASP A 469 -15.70 -15.51 -18.00
C ASP A 469 -17.22 -15.77 -17.89
N PRO A 470 -17.75 -16.15 -16.71
CA PRO A 470 -19.18 -16.37 -16.52
C PRO A 470 -19.98 -15.09 -16.31
N SER A 471 -19.31 -13.93 -16.13
CA SER A 471 -19.98 -12.64 -15.97
C SER A 471 -20.39 -12.02 -17.31
N GLY A 472 -19.90 -12.57 -18.43
CA GLY A 472 -20.15 -12.02 -19.76
C GLY A 472 -19.51 -10.63 -19.96
N GLY A 473 -18.40 -10.37 -19.29
CA GLY A 473 -17.64 -9.11 -19.33
C GLY A 473 -18.05 -8.07 -18.29
N ASP A 474 -18.97 -8.39 -17.36
CA ASP A 474 -19.44 -7.49 -16.31
C ASP A 474 -19.20 -8.08 -14.91
N TRP A 475 -17.96 -8.45 -14.65
CA TRP A 475 -17.54 -8.90 -13.33
C TRP A 475 -17.83 -7.86 -12.22
N PRO A 476 -17.56 -6.55 -12.40
CA PRO A 476 -17.88 -5.54 -11.40
C PRO A 476 -19.36 -5.51 -11.02
N GLY A 477 -20.27 -5.60 -12.00
CA GLY A 477 -21.70 -5.71 -11.74
C GLY A 477 -22.06 -6.99 -10.99
N THR A 478 -21.45 -8.12 -11.37
CA THR A 478 -21.70 -9.43 -10.75
C THR A 478 -21.23 -9.50 -9.29
N VAL A 479 -20.01 -9.02 -9.01
CA VAL A 479 -19.39 -9.15 -7.68
C VAL A 479 -19.96 -8.16 -6.66
N SER A 480 -20.51 -7.02 -7.11
CA SER A 480 -21.07 -6.01 -6.21
C SER A 480 -22.18 -6.55 -5.28
N GLY A 481 -23.10 -7.36 -5.81
CA GLY A 481 -24.17 -7.97 -5.02
C GLY A 481 -23.66 -9.03 -4.04
N LEU A 482 -22.64 -9.81 -4.44
CA LEU A 482 -21.99 -10.79 -3.58
C LEU A 482 -21.26 -10.10 -2.42
N LEU A 483 -20.51 -9.03 -2.70
CA LEU A 483 -19.81 -8.24 -1.69
C LEU A 483 -20.78 -7.59 -0.70
N ALA A 484 -21.91 -7.06 -1.15
CA ALA A 484 -22.93 -6.48 -0.27
C ALA A 484 -23.46 -7.53 0.72
N THR A 485 -23.79 -8.72 0.21
CA THR A 485 -24.31 -9.82 1.04
C THR A 485 -23.25 -10.35 2.00
N ALA A 486 -22.00 -10.47 1.54
CA ALA A 486 -20.88 -10.93 2.36
C ALA A 486 -20.53 -9.92 3.46
N LEU A 487 -20.57 -8.61 3.17
CA LEU A 487 -20.39 -7.57 4.18
C LEU A 487 -21.50 -7.60 5.24
N GLU A 488 -22.76 -7.69 4.82
CA GLU A 488 -23.90 -7.81 5.75
C GLU A 488 -23.70 -8.98 6.72
N ARG A 489 -23.25 -10.13 6.21
CA ARG A 489 -22.97 -11.32 7.03
C ARG A 489 -21.74 -11.15 7.91
N ALA A 490 -20.70 -10.50 7.43
CA ALA A 490 -19.47 -10.29 8.19
C ALA A 490 -19.69 -9.40 9.42
N VAL A 491 -20.59 -8.41 9.33
CA VAL A 491 -20.88 -7.48 10.44
C VAL A 491 -22.00 -7.94 11.38
N GLY A 492 -22.92 -8.80 10.91
CA GLY A 492 -23.98 -9.42 11.74
C GLY A 492 -25.35 -8.75 11.66
#